data_AF-A0A838VJ77-F1
#
_entry.id   AF-A0A838VJ77-F1
#
_cell.length_a   1.000
_cell.length_b   1.000
_cell.length_c   1.000
_cell.angle_alpha   90.00
_cell.angle_beta   90.00
_cell.angle_gamma   90.00
#
_symmetry.space_group_name_H-M   'P 1'
#
loop_
_entity.id
_entity.type
_entity.pdbx_description
1 polymer ?
#
loop_
_entity_poly.entity_id
_entity_poly.type
_entity_poly.pdbx_seq_one_letter_code
_entity_poly.pdbx_strand_id
1 'polypeptide(L)' 'MDEALDSSKRSKFVKLAGSRTVTAIKAIRVIAKLGNKSAYDYNEADVKKIASALSKEIEALKARMLSTGTKETIEFEL' A
#
# COMPACT_ATOMS: atom_id res chain seq x y z
N MET A 1 -31.56 11.39 10.15
CA MET A 1 -31.19 12.22 8.98
C MET A 1 -29.69 12.00 8.76
N ASP A 2 -29.31 10.74 8.51
CA ASP A 2 -27.94 10.24 8.72
C ASP A 2 -27.28 9.70 7.45
N GLU A 3 -28.00 9.65 6.34
CA GLU A 3 -27.57 8.92 5.13
C GLU A 3 -26.69 9.75 4.17
N ALA A 4 -26.52 11.05 4.40
CA ALA A 4 -25.79 11.95 3.49
C ALA A 4 -24.27 12.06 3.78
N LEU A 5 -23.80 11.68 4.98
CA LEU A 5 -22.40 11.85 5.39
C LEU A 5 -21.49 10.69 4.96
N ASP A 6 -22.04 9.48 4.82
CA ASP A 6 -21.28 8.28 4.46
C ASP A 6 -20.83 8.29 2.99
N SER A 7 -21.70 8.73 2.08
CA SER A 7 -21.42 8.82 0.65
C SER A 7 -20.24 9.76 0.34
N SER A 8 -20.10 10.87 1.06
CA SER A 8 -19.02 11.85 0.87
C SER A 8 -17.67 11.34 1.36
N LYS A 9 -17.61 10.69 2.53
CA LYS A 9 -16.37 10.10 3.06
C LYS A 9 -15.91 8.91 2.21
N ARG A 10 -16.85 8.02 1.84
CA ARG A 10 -16.59 6.87 0.97
C ARG A 10 -16.13 7.30 -0.41
N SER A 11 -16.82 8.27 -1.03
CA SER A 11 -16.46 8.80 -2.36
C SER A 11 -15.07 9.44 -2.36
N LYS A 12 -14.75 10.26 -1.34
CA LYS A 12 -13.41 10.82 -1.14
C LYS A 12 -12.35 9.72 -1.00
N PHE A 13 -12.63 8.68 -0.21
CA PHE A 13 -11.74 7.53 -0.07
C PHE A 13 -11.51 6.83 -1.42
N VAL A 14 -12.57 6.49 -2.17
CA VAL A 14 -12.44 5.83 -3.49
C VAL A 14 -11.58 6.66 -4.43
N LYS A 15 -11.86 7.96 -4.54
CA LYS A 15 -11.13 8.86 -5.44
C LYS A 15 -9.65 8.94 -5.07
N LEU A 16 -9.34 9.15 -3.79
CA LEU A 16 -7.96 9.26 -3.31
C LEU A 16 -7.23 7.92 -3.39
N ALA A 17 -7.85 6.83 -2.96
CA ALA A 17 -7.26 5.49 -3.02
C ALA A 17 -6.97 5.09 -4.48
N GLY A 18 -7.94 5.26 -5.38
CA GLY A 18 -7.75 4.98 -6.80
C GLY A 18 -6.60 5.76 -7.40
N SER A 19 -6.59 7.10 -7.23
CA SER A 19 -5.51 7.94 -7.77
C SER A 19 -4.15 7.58 -7.19
N ARG A 20 -4.05 7.30 -5.88
CA ARG A 20 -2.77 6.96 -5.22
C ARG A 20 -2.26 5.58 -5.65
N THR A 21 -3.15 4.60 -5.76
CA THR A 21 -2.82 3.25 -6.25
C THR A 21 -2.31 3.29 -7.69
N VAL A 22 -2.94 4.06 -8.57
CA VAL A 22 -2.47 4.25 -9.96
C VAL A 22 -1.05 4.83 -9.98
N THR A 23 -0.76 5.83 -9.15
CA THR A 23 0.59 6.42 -9.05
C THR A 23 1.62 5.40 -8.57
N ALA A 24 1.29 4.60 -7.55
CA ALA A 24 2.17 3.55 -7.04
C ALA A 24 2.48 2.49 -8.12
N ILE A 25 1.46 2.04 -8.86
CA ILE A 25 1.63 1.08 -9.96
C ILE A 25 2.54 1.66 -11.06
N LYS A 26 2.36 2.94 -11.42
CA LYS A 26 3.23 3.61 -12.40
C LYS A 26 4.68 3.66 -11.93
N ALA A 27 4.93 3.95 -10.66
CA ALA A 27 6.27 3.95 -10.08
C ALA A 27 6.91 2.55 -10.15
N ILE A 28 6.17 1.49 -9.79
CA ILE A 28 6.65 0.11 -9.92
C ILE A 28 7.02 -0.22 -11.37
N ARG A 29 6.22 0.20 -12.35
CA ARG A 29 6.55 0.02 -13.78
C ARG A 29 7.80 0.77 -14.21
N VAL A 30 8.05 1.96 -13.66
CA VAL A 30 9.30 2.70 -13.92
C VAL A 30 10.50 1.93 -13.36
N ILE A 31 10.40 1.39 -12.15
CA ILE A 31 11.44 0.54 -11.56
C ILE A 31 11.68 -0.70 -12.44
N ALA A 32 10.62 -1.33 -12.95
CA ALA A 32 10.74 -2.50 -13.82
C ALA A 32 11.51 -2.21 -15.13
N LYS A 33 11.53 -0.96 -15.62
CA LYS A 33 12.33 -0.57 -16.79
C LYS A 33 13.84 -0.68 -16.55
N LEU A 34 14.29 -0.68 -15.29
CA LEU A 34 15.68 -0.94 -14.94
C LEU A 34 16.10 -2.38 -15.26
N GLY A 35 15.15 -3.26 -15.55
CA GLY A 35 15.41 -4.62 -16.04
C GLY A 35 16.04 -4.69 -17.44
N ASN A 36 16.30 -3.55 -18.09
CA ASN A 36 17.06 -3.51 -19.33
C ASN A 36 18.54 -3.79 -19.07
N LYS A 37 18.94 -5.07 -19.16
CA LYS A 37 20.33 -5.52 -19.01
C LYS A 37 21.32 -4.93 -20.02
N SER A 38 20.83 -4.37 -21.13
CA SER A 38 21.70 -3.68 -22.10
C SER A 38 22.13 -2.30 -21.62
N ALA A 39 21.39 -1.69 -20.69
CA ALA A 39 21.65 -0.36 -20.16
C ALA A 39 22.18 -0.38 -18.72
N TYR A 40 21.94 -1.47 -17.98
CA TYR A 40 22.26 -1.59 -16.57
C TYR A 40 22.85 -2.97 -16.26
N ASP A 41 23.85 -2.98 -15.38
CA ASP A 41 24.36 -4.21 -14.78
C ASP A 41 23.72 -4.44 -13.41
N TYR A 42 23.14 -5.62 -13.23
CA TYR A 42 22.49 -6.03 -12.00
C TYR A 42 22.39 -7.55 -11.97
N ASN A 43 22.38 -8.11 -10.76
CA ASN A 43 22.25 -9.54 -10.56
C ASN A 43 20.88 -9.90 -9.97
N GLU A 44 20.64 -11.20 -9.81
CA GLU A 44 19.39 -11.72 -9.26
C GLU A 44 19.16 -11.28 -7.80
N ALA A 45 20.22 -11.08 -7.01
CA ALA A 45 20.10 -10.60 -5.64
C ALA A 45 19.59 -9.17 -5.58
N ASP A 46 19.96 -8.30 -6.53
CA ASP A 46 19.44 -6.94 -6.64
C ASP A 46 17.94 -6.94 -6.95
N VAL A 47 17.50 -7.77 -7.90
CA VAL A 47 16.07 -7.96 -8.21
C VAL A 47 15.30 -8.44 -6.99
N LYS A 48 15.83 -9.45 -6.28
CA LYS A 48 15.22 -9.99 -5.06
C LYS A 48 15.11 -8.95 -3.95
N LYS A 49 16.15 -8.13 -3.74
CA LYS A 49 16.13 -7.04 -2.75
C LYS A 49 15.05 -6.00 -3.07
N ILE A 50 14.98 -5.55 -4.32
CA ILE A 50 13.97 -4.56 -4.76
C ILE A 50 12.56 -5.13 -4.59
N ALA A 51 12.31 -6.34 -5.08
CA ALA A 51 11.01 -6.99 -4.98
C ALA A 51 10.61 -7.21 -3.51
N SER A 52 11.54 -7.67 -2.66
CA SER A 52 11.28 -7.88 -1.23
C SER A 52 10.94 -6.58 -0.51
N ALA A 53 11.64 -5.48 -0.80
CA ALA A 53 11.35 -4.18 -0.20
C ALA A 53 9.94 -3.69 -0.57
N LEU A 54 9.54 -3.79 -1.84
CA LEU A 54 8.20 -3.42 -2.30
C LEU A 54 7.11 -4.29 -1.65
N SER A 55 7.33 -5.61 -1.57
CA SER A 55 6.39 -6.53 -0.92
C SER A 55 6.21 -6.23 0.57
N LYS A 56 7.30 -5.92 1.30
CA LYS A 56 7.22 -5.54 2.72
C LYS A 56 6.39 -4.28 2.92
N GLU A 57 6.51 -3.28 2.05
CA GLU A 57 5.70 -2.07 2.15
C GLU A 57 4.22 -2.35 1.87
N ILE A 58 3.91 -3.25 0.93
CA ILE A 58 2.53 -3.70 0.68
C ILE A 58 1.95 -4.41 1.91
N GLU A 59 2.73 -5.26 2.58
CA GLU A 59 2.29 -5.92 3.82
C GLU A 59 2.06 -4.91 4.95
N ALA A 60 2.96 -3.94 5.11
CA ALA A 60 2.79 -2.85 6.08
C ALA A 60 1.56 -1.98 5.79
N LEU A 61 1.28 -1.69 4.51
CA LEU A 61 0.07 -1.01 4.06
C LEU A 61 -1.18 -1.79 4.48
N LYS A 62 -1.24 -3.10 4.17
CA LYS A 62 -2.36 -3.96 4.57
C LYS A 62 -2.54 -3.97 6.08
N ALA A 63 -1.46 -4.16 6.84
CA ALA A 63 -1.50 -4.17 8.30
C ALA A 63 -2.11 -2.88 8.84
N ARG A 64 -1.64 -1.71 8.39
CA ARG A 64 -2.18 -0.40 8.83
C ARG A 64 -3.64 -0.17 8.42
N MET A 65 -4.04 -0.62 7.23
CA MET A 65 -5.42 -0.44 6.75
C MET A 65 -6.41 -1.39 7.41
N LEU A 66 -5.94 -2.56 7.88
CA LEU A 66 -6.75 -3.56 8.56
C LEU A 66 -6.69 -3.44 10.09
N SER A 67 -5.69 -2.77 10.65
CA SER A 67 -5.53 -2.61 12.12
C SER A 67 -6.54 -1.64 12.76
N THR A 68 -7.54 -1.15 12.03
CA THR A 68 -8.67 -0.43 12.61
C THR A 68 -9.71 -1.44 13.12
N GLY A 69 -9.44 -2.09 14.24
CA GLY A 69 -10.32 -3.16 14.74
C GLY A 69 -10.15 -3.62 16.19
N THR A 70 -9.23 -3.07 16.98
CA THR A 70 -9.17 -3.43 18.41
C THR A 70 -8.95 -2.17 19.24
N LYS A 71 -10.06 -1.57 19.70
CA LYS A 71 -10.02 -0.99 21.04
C LYS A 71 -9.69 -2.17 21.96
N GLU A 72 -8.45 -2.28 22.40
CA GLU A 72 -8.15 -3.04 23.61
C GLU A 72 -8.86 -2.30 24.76
N THR A 73 -10.13 -2.63 24.98
CA THR A 73 -10.72 -2.47 26.31
C THR A 73 -9.99 -3.47 27.19
N ILE A 74 -8.94 -3.01 27.83
CA ILE A 74 -8.41 -3.67 29.03
C ILE A 74 -9.48 -3.44 30.10
N GLU A 75 -10.46 -4.33 30.17
CA GLU A 75 -11.29 -4.48 31.36
C GLU A 75 -10.48 -5.28 32.36
N PHE A 76 -10.05 -4.59 33.42
CA PHE A 76 -9.43 -5.18 34.59
C PHE A 76 -10.44 -5.04 35.74
N GLU A 77 -10.96 -6.16 36.23
CA GLU A 77 -11.70 -6.24 37.49
C GLU A 77 -10.81 -6.87 38.59
N LEU A 78 -10.98 -6.36 39.81
CA LEU A 78 -10.34 -6.82 41.05
C LEU A 78 -11.06 -8.04 41.63
#